data_AF-A0A7C2IXA8-F1
#
_entry.id   AF-A0A7C2IXA8-F1
#
_cell.length_a   1.000
_cell.length_b   1.000
_cell.length_c   1.000
_cell.angle_alpha   90.00
_cell.angle_beta   90.00
_cell.angle_gamma   90.00
#
_symmetry.space_group_name_H-M   'P 1'
#
loop_
_entity.id
_entity.type
_entity.pdbx_description
1 polymer ?
#
loop_
_entity_poly.entity_id
_entity_poly.type
_entity_poly.pdbx_seq_one_letter_code
_entity_poly.pdbx_strand_id
1 'polypeptide(L)'
;MPSLGKGFLVLASAAVALAAQDLTLRITTPMAPPTWALLEQELLKANSVACERFYEKYVDARGYLLHTPRWGTLDGPDDAVETFFNWTLLHALGGKDSLLEMWRKAYDGHLLQYSELRTTKTKLAENGAYFNEFITQSDWFHTGEGLRAFFLQGLSDSHDEKLIRRMKRFAGLYMNEDPEAPNYDPKHKLIRSIWTGSKGPMLHKATVYDWVGDPVPGRFHLLHNPAGRSQMLDLMTYYPKMLAHCTEYLDS
;
A
#
# COMPACT_ATOMS: atom_id res chain seq x y z
N MET A 1 41.99 56.60 -27.33
CA MET A 1 41.61 56.08 -26.00
C MET A 1 40.85 54.77 -26.18
N PRO A 2 41.49 53.60 -26.01
CA PRO A 2 40.78 52.33 -25.95
C PRO A 2 40.63 51.84 -24.51
N SER A 3 39.51 51.17 -24.30
CA SER A 3 38.86 50.76 -23.05
C SER A 3 39.52 49.56 -22.36
N LEU A 4 39.45 49.56 -21.03
CA LEU A 4 39.75 48.42 -20.15
C LEU A 4 38.80 47.23 -20.45
N GLY A 5 39.37 46.09 -20.81
CA GLY A 5 38.69 44.80 -20.79
C GLY A 5 38.62 44.27 -19.34
N LYS A 6 37.40 44.04 -18.84
CA LYS A 6 37.14 43.40 -17.55
C LYS A 6 37.34 41.88 -17.70
N GLY A 7 38.39 41.33 -17.07
CA GLY A 7 38.55 39.90 -16.89
C GLY A 7 37.63 39.41 -15.77
N PHE A 8 36.64 38.59 -16.09
CA PHE A 8 35.87 37.81 -15.12
C PHE A 8 36.70 36.59 -14.68
N LEU A 9 37.14 36.55 -13.43
CA LEU A 9 37.67 35.34 -12.82
C LEU A 9 36.49 34.44 -12.45
N VAL A 10 36.31 33.33 -13.16
CA VAL A 10 35.37 32.28 -12.76
C VAL A 10 36.08 31.41 -11.71
N LEU A 11 35.69 31.58 -10.44
CA LEU A 11 36.04 30.64 -9.37
C LEU A 11 35.22 29.36 -9.57
N ALA A 12 35.83 28.35 -10.16
CA ALA A 12 35.28 26.99 -10.16
C ALA A 12 35.41 26.41 -8.75
N SER A 13 34.31 26.40 -7.99
CA SER A 13 34.22 25.64 -6.75
C SER A 13 34.18 24.15 -7.11
N ALA A 14 35.33 23.48 -7.07
CA ALA A 14 35.39 22.03 -7.09
C ALA A 14 34.79 21.51 -5.77
N ALA A 15 33.52 21.07 -5.82
CA ALA A 15 32.94 20.28 -4.75
C ALA A 15 33.69 18.94 -4.71
N VAL A 16 34.64 18.81 -3.77
CA VAL A 16 35.26 17.53 -3.47
C VAL A 16 34.17 16.67 -2.84
N ALA A 17 33.66 15.69 -3.59
CA ALA A 17 32.84 14.65 -3.03
C ALA A 17 33.69 13.91 -1.99
N LEU A 18 33.43 14.12 -0.70
CA LEU A 18 33.94 13.22 0.33
C LEU A 18 33.30 11.86 0.06
N ALA A 19 34.06 10.94 -0.52
CA ALA A 19 33.70 9.53 -0.50
C ALA A 19 33.52 9.14 0.97
N ALA A 20 32.34 8.63 1.32
CA ALA A 20 32.13 8.00 2.62
C ALA A 20 33.22 6.92 2.77
N GLN A 21 34.05 7.02 3.80
CA GLN A 21 34.95 5.92 4.13
C GLN A 21 34.08 4.71 4.50
N ASP A 22 34.25 3.60 3.78
CA ASP A 22 33.59 2.34 4.12
C ASP A 22 34.04 1.90 5.53
N LEU A 23 33.21 2.21 6.53
CA LEU A 23 33.42 1.76 7.90
C LEU A 23 33.21 0.24 7.93
N THR A 24 34.31 -0.51 7.85
CA THR A 24 34.27 -1.96 7.95
C THR A 24 34.33 -2.39 9.41
N LEU A 25 33.19 -2.83 9.96
CA LEU A 25 33.13 -3.49 11.27
C LEU A 25 33.53 -4.95 11.13
N ARG A 26 34.64 -5.36 11.76
CA ARG A 26 35.11 -6.75 11.76
C ARG A 26 34.86 -7.41 13.12
N ILE A 27 33.92 -8.34 13.17
CA ILE A 27 33.65 -9.16 14.34
C ILE A 27 34.62 -10.36 14.32
N THR A 28 35.59 -10.39 15.23
CA THR A 28 36.67 -11.41 15.24
C THR A 28 36.61 -12.37 16.43
N THR A 29 35.73 -12.12 17.39
CA THR A 29 35.61 -12.94 18.61
C THR A 29 34.32 -13.76 18.55
N PRO A 30 34.40 -15.10 18.49
CA PRO A 30 33.23 -15.95 18.62
C PRO A 30 32.59 -15.80 20.01
N MET A 31 31.25 -15.85 20.06
CA MET A 31 30.51 -15.94 21.32
C MET A 31 29.35 -16.93 21.17
N ALA A 32 28.93 -17.54 22.27
CA ALA A 32 27.67 -18.29 22.29
C ALA A 32 26.50 -17.33 22.07
N PRO A 33 25.45 -17.73 21.32
CA PRO A 33 24.29 -16.88 21.11
C PRO A 33 23.62 -16.60 22.47
N PRO A 34 23.33 -15.33 22.81
CA PRO A 34 22.63 -15.01 24.04
C PRO A 34 21.19 -15.53 23.99
N THR A 35 20.61 -15.85 25.14
CA THR A 35 19.27 -16.43 25.25
C THR A 35 18.20 -15.62 24.51
N TRP A 36 18.27 -14.28 24.55
CA TRP A 36 17.30 -13.43 23.86
C TRP A 36 17.30 -13.65 22.34
N ALA A 37 18.45 -13.92 21.73
CA ALA A 37 18.56 -14.12 20.28
C ALA A 37 17.91 -15.43 19.85
N LEU A 38 18.01 -16.46 20.69
CA LEU A 38 17.31 -17.73 20.48
C LEU A 38 15.79 -17.54 20.61
N LEU A 39 15.33 -16.78 21.61
CA LEU A 39 13.91 -16.50 21.79
C LEU A 39 13.32 -15.64 20.66
N GLU A 40 14.06 -14.66 20.16
CA GLU A 40 13.67 -13.85 19.00
C GLU A 40 13.52 -14.73 17.76
N GLN A 41 14.45 -15.66 17.51
CA GLN A 41 14.32 -16.61 16.42
C GLN A 41 13.06 -17.48 16.55
N GLU A 42 12.75 -17.98 17.75
CA GLU A 42 11.53 -18.76 17.99
C GLU A 42 10.26 -17.91 17.80
N LEU A 43 10.28 -16.64 18.18
CA LEU A 43 9.18 -15.70 17.93
C LEU A 43 8.94 -15.51 16.43
N LEU A 44 10.00 -15.27 15.63
CA LEU A 44 9.89 -15.11 14.18
C LEU A 44 9.38 -16.39 13.50
N LYS A 45 9.85 -17.56 13.93
CA LYS A 45 9.35 -18.86 13.45
C LYS A 45 7.87 -19.06 13.79
N ALA A 46 7.46 -18.79 15.03
CA ALA A 46 6.07 -18.95 15.47
C ALA A 46 5.12 -18.04 14.68
N ASN A 47 5.51 -16.77 14.45
CA ASN A 47 4.75 -15.85 13.60
C ASN A 47 4.67 -16.36 12.15
N SER A 48 5.77 -16.89 11.59
CA SER A 48 5.76 -17.46 10.24
C SER A 48 4.77 -18.61 10.09
N VAL A 49 4.71 -19.52 11.09
CA VAL A 49 3.74 -20.62 11.11
C VAL A 49 2.30 -20.12 11.21
N ALA A 50 2.06 -19.04 11.97
CA ALA A 50 0.73 -18.43 12.05
C ALA A 50 0.29 -17.86 10.69
N CYS A 51 1.18 -17.17 9.98
CA CYS A 51 0.94 -16.67 8.63
C CYS A 51 0.67 -17.80 7.62
N GLU A 52 1.45 -18.88 7.65
CA GLU A 52 1.22 -20.07 6.80
C GLU A 52 -0.20 -20.64 7.01
N ARG A 53 -0.62 -20.83 8.27
CA ARG A 53 -1.98 -21.32 8.59
C ARG A 53 -3.08 -20.35 8.17
N PHE A 54 -2.84 -19.04 8.28
CA PHE A 54 -3.77 -18.04 7.78
C PHE A 54 -3.89 -18.16 6.27
N TYR A 55 -2.77 -18.21 5.55
CA TYR A 55 -2.73 -18.31 4.10
C TYR A 55 -3.49 -19.54 3.60
N GLU A 56 -3.18 -20.71 4.16
CA GLU A 56 -3.83 -21.99 3.80
C GLU A 56 -5.34 -21.96 3.99
N LYS A 57 -5.83 -21.20 4.99
CA LYS A 57 -7.24 -21.14 5.33
C LYS A 57 -8.00 -20.06 4.55
N TYR A 58 -7.37 -18.94 4.25
CA TYR A 58 -8.04 -17.73 3.78
C TYR A 58 -7.60 -17.26 2.41
N VAL A 59 -6.66 -17.94 1.75
CA VAL A 59 -6.22 -17.60 0.41
C VAL A 59 -6.39 -18.80 -0.52
N ASP A 60 -7.02 -18.58 -1.67
CA ASP A 60 -7.26 -19.67 -2.63
C ASP A 60 -6.05 -19.92 -3.55
N ALA A 61 -6.20 -20.91 -4.45
CA ALA A 61 -5.13 -21.29 -5.38
C ALA A 61 -4.74 -20.18 -6.37
N ARG A 62 -5.58 -19.17 -6.59
CA ARG A 62 -5.32 -18.00 -7.45
C ARG A 62 -4.64 -16.86 -6.69
N GLY A 63 -4.57 -16.95 -5.36
CA GLY A 63 -4.09 -15.86 -4.49
C GLY A 63 -5.21 -14.94 -4.02
N TYR A 64 -6.49 -15.30 -4.23
CA TYR A 64 -7.61 -14.46 -3.80
C TYR A 64 -7.85 -14.64 -2.32
N LEU A 65 -8.12 -13.53 -1.63
CA LEU A 65 -8.61 -13.58 -0.26
C LEU A 65 -10.04 -14.13 -0.26
N LEU A 66 -10.31 -15.12 0.59
CA LEU A 66 -11.60 -15.77 0.77
C LEU A 66 -12.53 -14.89 1.61
N HIS A 67 -12.97 -13.79 1.02
CA HIS A 67 -13.92 -12.85 1.60
C HIS A 67 -14.93 -12.35 0.54
N THR A 68 -15.77 -11.37 0.89
CA THR A 68 -16.66 -10.71 -0.08
C THR A 68 -15.98 -9.41 -0.56
N PRO A 69 -15.44 -9.36 -1.79
CA PRO A 69 -14.78 -8.15 -2.28
C PRO A 69 -15.80 -7.03 -2.46
N ARG A 70 -15.43 -5.82 -2.01
CA ARG A 70 -16.26 -4.62 -2.19
C ARG A 70 -15.42 -3.35 -2.19
N TRP A 71 -16.03 -2.27 -2.66
CA TRP A 71 -15.45 -0.92 -2.60
C TRP A 71 -15.89 -0.21 -1.33
N GLY A 72 -15.03 0.65 -0.79
CA GLY A 72 -15.35 1.58 0.30
C GLY A 72 -15.10 1.02 1.69
N THR A 73 -15.54 1.74 2.72
CA THR A 73 -15.31 1.41 4.14
C THR A 73 -15.82 0.03 4.53
N LEU A 74 -15.05 -0.77 5.31
CA LEU A 74 -15.34 -2.15 5.74
C LEU A 74 -14.95 -3.25 4.74
N ASP A 75 -13.69 -3.67 4.80
CA ASP A 75 -13.09 -4.66 3.89
C ASP A 75 -12.97 -4.12 2.45
N GLY A 76 -12.62 -2.84 2.35
CA GLY A 76 -12.30 -2.17 1.09
C GLY A 76 -11.04 -2.72 0.40
N PRO A 77 -10.63 -2.13 -0.74
CA PRO A 77 -9.44 -2.56 -1.48
C PRO A 77 -8.12 -2.49 -0.68
N ASP A 78 -8.04 -1.56 0.26
CA ASP A 78 -6.95 -1.38 1.22
C ASP A 78 -7.02 -2.41 2.36
N ASP A 79 -8.13 -2.47 3.10
CA ASP A 79 -8.36 -3.39 4.22
C ASP A 79 -8.02 -4.86 3.87
N ALA A 80 -8.37 -5.31 2.66
CA ALA A 80 -8.17 -6.71 2.26
C ALA A 80 -6.69 -7.08 2.10
N VAL A 81 -5.89 -6.23 1.44
CA VAL A 81 -4.45 -6.46 1.28
C VAL A 81 -3.69 -6.18 2.57
N GLU A 82 -4.26 -5.36 3.45
CA GLU A 82 -3.71 -5.13 4.78
C GLU A 82 -3.66 -6.37 5.65
N THR A 83 -4.42 -7.43 5.37
CA THR A 83 -4.22 -8.72 6.06
C THR A 83 -2.77 -9.24 5.98
N PHE A 84 -1.99 -8.74 5.02
CA PHE A 84 -0.57 -9.05 4.81
C PHE A 84 0.41 -7.96 5.27
N PHE A 85 -0.04 -6.87 5.91
CA PHE A 85 0.71 -5.61 6.07
C PHE A 85 2.15 -5.73 6.59
N ASN A 86 2.45 -6.72 7.42
CA ASN A 86 3.77 -6.94 8.04
C ASN A 86 4.49 -8.21 7.55
N TRP A 87 4.00 -8.89 6.51
CA TRP A 87 4.57 -10.19 6.10
C TRP A 87 5.97 -10.04 5.50
N THR A 88 6.18 -9.05 4.66
CA THR A 88 7.50 -8.74 4.08
C THR A 88 8.47 -8.17 5.10
N LEU A 89 7.97 -7.47 6.13
CA LEU A 89 8.79 -7.06 7.26
C LEU A 89 9.22 -8.27 8.10
N LEU A 90 8.28 -9.16 8.41
CA LEU A 90 8.57 -10.39 9.15
C LEU A 90 9.61 -11.25 8.41
N HIS A 91 9.49 -11.38 7.09
CA HIS A 91 10.48 -12.05 6.27
C HIS A 91 11.85 -11.34 6.35
N ALA A 92 11.91 -10.02 6.17
CA ALA A 92 13.15 -9.25 6.27
C ALA A 92 13.85 -9.36 7.64
N LEU A 93 13.08 -9.58 8.72
CA LEU A 93 13.60 -9.79 10.07
C LEU A 93 14.12 -11.22 10.32
N GLY A 94 13.96 -12.15 9.37
CA GLY A 94 14.39 -13.55 9.50
C GLY A 94 13.24 -14.56 9.66
N GLY A 95 12.02 -14.17 9.31
CA GLY A 95 10.90 -15.10 9.11
C GLY A 95 11.15 -16.06 7.93
N LYS A 96 10.27 -17.05 7.75
CA LYS A 96 10.44 -18.06 6.70
C LYS A 96 10.30 -17.47 5.28
N ASP A 97 11.10 -17.98 4.33
CA ASP A 97 11.03 -17.64 2.90
C ASP A 97 9.63 -17.86 2.28
N SER A 98 8.87 -18.82 2.81
CA SER A 98 7.48 -19.08 2.40
C SER A 98 6.58 -17.84 2.50
N LEU A 99 6.89 -16.92 3.43
CA LEU A 99 6.15 -15.67 3.59
C LEU A 99 6.25 -14.75 2.37
N LEU A 100 7.45 -14.64 1.78
CA LEU A 100 7.66 -13.78 0.61
C LEU A 100 6.95 -14.38 -0.61
N GLU A 101 7.01 -15.69 -0.79
CA GLU A 101 6.33 -16.40 -1.88
C GLU A 101 4.80 -16.31 -1.77
N MET A 102 4.27 -16.52 -0.57
CA MET A 102 2.84 -16.35 -0.29
C MET A 102 2.39 -14.91 -0.48
N TRP A 103 3.16 -13.92 0.01
CA TRP A 103 2.86 -12.50 -0.20
C TRP A 103 2.81 -12.15 -1.69
N ARG A 104 3.82 -12.53 -2.48
CA ARG A 104 3.86 -12.25 -3.93
C ARG A 104 2.61 -12.79 -4.63
N LYS A 105 2.21 -14.02 -4.29
CA LYS A 105 1.01 -14.66 -4.85
C LYS A 105 -0.27 -13.98 -4.38
N ALA A 106 -0.42 -13.68 -3.10
CA ALA A 106 -1.57 -12.97 -2.56
C ALA A 106 -1.70 -11.56 -3.13
N TYR A 107 -0.59 -10.84 -3.28
CA TYR A 107 -0.61 -9.48 -3.84
C TYR A 107 -1.02 -9.49 -5.32
N ASP A 108 -0.49 -10.42 -6.12
CA ASP A 108 -0.94 -10.60 -7.50
C ASP A 108 -2.42 -11.02 -7.59
N GLY A 109 -2.86 -11.90 -6.70
CA GLY A 109 -4.25 -12.31 -6.57
C GLY A 109 -5.17 -11.17 -6.17
N HIS A 110 -4.77 -10.32 -5.22
CA HIS A 110 -5.49 -9.13 -4.77
C HIS A 110 -5.71 -8.14 -5.92
N LEU A 111 -4.63 -7.81 -6.65
CA LEU A 111 -4.68 -6.92 -7.80
C LEU A 111 -5.68 -7.43 -8.84
N LEU A 112 -5.70 -8.74 -9.11
CA LEU A 112 -6.65 -9.34 -10.04
C LEU A 112 -8.08 -9.34 -9.47
N GLN A 113 -8.27 -9.83 -8.24
CA GLN A 113 -9.56 -9.91 -7.54
C GLN A 113 -10.28 -8.57 -7.51
N TYR A 114 -9.56 -7.49 -7.17
CA TYR A 114 -10.14 -6.15 -7.12
C TYR A 114 -10.20 -5.45 -8.49
N SER A 115 -9.46 -5.91 -9.50
CA SER A 115 -9.70 -5.48 -10.89
C SER A 115 -11.00 -6.06 -11.47
N GLU A 116 -11.48 -7.19 -10.93
CA GLU A 116 -12.74 -7.85 -11.32
C GLU A 116 -13.97 -7.25 -10.63
N LEU A 117 -13.79 -6.53 -9.51
CA LEU A 117 -14.86 -5.86 -8.78
C LEU A 117 -15.63 -4.88 -9.68
N ARG A 118 -16.95 -4.80 -9.53
CA ARG A 118 -17.81 -3.83 -10.21
C ARG A 118 -18.71 -3.14 -9.21
N THR A 119 -18.89 -1.84 -9.38
CA THR A 119 -19.77 -1.01 -8.57
C THR A 119 -20.78 -0.28 -9.45
N THR A 120 -21.91 0.07 -8.87
CA THR A 120 -23.03 0.77 -9.53
C THR A 120 -23.36 2.09 -8.85
N LYS A 121 -22.96 2.27 -7.58
CA LYS A 121 -23.20 3.49 -6.79
C LYS A 121 -22.06 4.49 -6.86
N THR A 122 -20.86 4.07 -7.25
CA THR A 122 -19.70 4.93 -7.49
C THR A 122 -19.08 4.62 -8.85
N LYS A 123 -18.45 5.62 -9.47
CA LYS A 123 -17.68 5.44 -10.70
C LYS A 123 -16.23 5.03 -10.45
N LEU A 124 -15.75 5.19 -9.22
CA LEU A 124 -14.34 4.98 -8.88
C LEU A 124 -13.92 3.53 -9.14
N ALA A 125 -14.82 2.58 -8.90
CA ALA A 125 -14.61 1.15 -9.14
C ALA A 125 -15.66 0.53 -10.08
N GLU A 126 -16.27 1.32 -10.98
CA GLU A 126 -17.31 0.79 -11.90
C GLU A 126 -16.74 -0.28 -12.84
N ASN A 127 -15.43 -0.21 -13.10
CA ASN A 127 -14.67 -1.10 -13.99
C ASN A 127 -13.45 -1.71 -13.27
N GLY A 128 -13.58 -2.02 -11.97
CA GLY A 128 -12.47 -2.50 -11.13
C GLY A 128 -11.93 -1.39 -10.23
N ALA A 129 -11.56 -1.77 -9.00
CA ALA A 129 -10.91 -0.90 -8.02
C ALA A 129 -9.41 -0.72 -8.29
N TYR A 130 -8.80 -1.62 -9.06
CA TYR A 130 -7.43 -1.50 -9.54
C TYR A 130 -7.40 -1.42 -11.06
N PHE A 131 -6.59 -0.49 -11.56
CA PHE A 131 -6.27 -0.32 -12.97
C PHE A 131 -4.75 -0.13 -13.11
N ASN A 132 -4.12 -0.82 -14.06
CA ASN A 132 -2.65 -0.88 -14.17
C ASN A 132 -1.91 -1.24 -12.86
N GLU A 133 -2.52 -2.16 -12.09
CA GLU A 133 -2.04 -2.64 -10.79
C GLU A 133 -1.96 -1.59 -9.67
N PHE A 134 -2.61 -0.43 -9.82
CA PHE A 134 -2.72 0.58 -8.77
C PHE A 134 -4.19 0.98 -8.59
N ILE A 135 -4.56 1.39 -7.37
CA ILE A 135 -5.94 1.76 -7.05
C ILE A 135 -6.40 2.90 -7.97
N THR A 136 -7.64 2.86 -8.43
CA THR A 136 -8.16 3.81 -9.42
C THR A 136 -8.09 5.24 -8.91
N GLN A 137 -8.84 5.54 -7.84
CA GLN A 137 -8.84 6.82 -7.12
C GLN A 137 -9.29 6.55 -5.67
N SER A 138 -8.40 6.72 -4.71
CA SER A 138 -8.72 6.63 -3.28
C SER A 138 -7.95 7.70 -2.51
N ASP A 139 -8.29 7.93 -1.26
CA ASP A 139 -7.46 8.81 -0.44
C ASP A 139 -6.07 8.19 -0.16
N TRP A 140 -5.08 9.06 -0.01
CA TRP A 140 -3.70 8.62 0.13
C TRP A 140 -3.41 7.88 1.44
N PHE A 141 -4.19 8.11 2.50
CA PHE A 141 -3.98 7.44 3.77
C PHE A 141 -4.27 5.94 3.62
N HIS A 142 -5.49 5.59 3.19
CA HIS A 142 -5.90 4.19 2.99
C HIS A 142 -5.10 3.52 1.85
N THR A 143 -4.79 4.26 0.78
CA THR A 143 -3.88 3.75 -0.27
C THR A 143 -2.51 3.38 0.32
N GLY A 144 -2.00 4.19 1.25
CA GLY A 144 -0.74 3.95 1.95
C GLY A 144 -0.80 2.73 2.87
N GLU A 145 -1.91 2.52 3.58
CA GLU A 145 -2.12 1.34 4.43
C GLU A 145 -2.05 0.04 3.63
N GLY A 146 -2.73 -0.02 2.48
CA GLY A 146 -2.68 -1.16 1.56
C GLY A 146 -1.31 -1.41 0.90
N LEU A 147 -0.44 -0.38 0.83
CA LEU A 147 0.91 -0.49 0.22
C LEU A 147 2.02 -0.87 1.21
N ARG A 148 1.71 -1.04 2.51
CA ARG A 148 2.74 -1.27 3.55
C ARG A 148 3.64 -2.48 3.25
N ALA A 149 3.05 -3.63 2.99
CA ALA A 149 3.80 -4.85 2.70
C ALA A 149 4.58 -4.71 1.38
N PHE A 150 4.01 -4.03 0.38
CA PHE A 150 4.68 -3.73 -0.89
C PHE A 150 5.95 -2.89 -0.69
N PHE A 151 5.88 -1.81 0.10
CA PHE A 151 7.05 -0.97 0.35
C PHE A 151 8.16 -1.68 1.12
N LEU A 152 7.80 -2.54 2.08
CA LEU A 152 8.78 -3.28 2.88
C LEU A 152 9.37 -4.50 2.15
N GLN A 153 8.81 -4.90 1.01
CA GLN A 153 9.33 -6.02 0.20
C GLN A 153 10.78 -5.80 -0.25
N GLY A 154 11.21 -4.57 -0.50
CA GLY A 154 12.59 -4.28 -0.91
C GLY A 154 13.64 -4.63 0.15
N LEU A 155 13.24 -4.73 1.44
CA LEU A 155 14.11 -5.21 2.53
C LEU A 155 14.31 -6.73 2.48
N SER A 156 13.39 -7.45 1.83
CA SER A 156 13.41 -8.89 1.66
C SER A 156 14.14 -9.32 0.39
N ASP A 157 13.84 -8.66 -0.72
CA ASP A 157 14.45 -8.93 -2.02
C ASP A 157 14.57 -7.62 -2.82
N SER A 158 15.76 -7.03 -2.79
CA SER A 158 16.05 -5.78 -3.47
C SER A 158 16.22 -5.93 -4.99
N HIS A 159 16.31 -7.15 -5.51
CA HIS A 159 16.55 -7.44 -6.93
C HIS A 159 15.30 -7.93 -7.66
N ASP A 160 14.15 -8.00 -6.98
CA ASP A 160 12.87 -8.37 -7.58
C ASP A 160 12.48 -7.38 -8.70
N GLU A 161 12.63 -7.82 -9.95
CA GLU A 161 12.36 -6.98 -11.11
C GLU A 161 10.89 -6.55 -11.20
N LYS A 162 9.95 -7.38 -10.74
CA LYS A 162 8.51 -7.08 -10.79
C LYS A 162 8.20 -5.96 -9.79
N LEU A 163 8.77 -6.03 -8.59
CA LEU A 163 8.71 -4.96 -7.59
C LEU A 163 9.30 -3.66 -8.14
N ILE A 164 10.51 -3.71 -8.72
CA ILE A 164 11.17 -2.53 -9.28
C ILE A 164 10.33 -1.89 -10.39
N ARG A 165 9.75 -2.69 -11.30
CA ARG A 165 8.85 -2.19 -12.36
C ARG A 165 7.60 -1.52 -11.79
N ARG A 166 6.98 -2.14 -10.78
CA ARG A 166 5.81 -1.57 -10.08
C ARG A 166 6.16 -0.27 -9.37
N MET A 167 7.24 -0.24 -8.59
CA MET A 167 7.67 0.97 -7.87
C MET A 167 7.93 2.14 -8.82
N LYS A 168 8.63 1.91 -9.93
CA LYS A 168 8.86 2.95 -10.95
C LYS A 168 7.55 3.44 -11.55
N ARG A 169 6.66 2.54 -11.95
CA ARG A 169 5.36 2.93 -12.53
C ARG A 169 4.50 3.71 -11.53
N PHE A 170 4.43 3.26 -10.28
CA PHE A 170 3.64 3.91 -9.24
C PHE A 170 4.21 5.29 -8.90
N ALA A 171 5.53 5.45 -8.85
CA ALA A 171 6.16 6.77 -8.73
C ALA A 171 5.82 7.67 -9.94
N GLY A 172 5.84 7.10 -11.16
CA GLY A 172 5.49 7.78 -12.40
C GLY A 172 4.08 8.41 -12.40
N LEU A 173 3.11 7.79 -11.72
CA LEU A 173 1.75 8.34 -11.52
C LEU A 173 1.77 9.70 -10.80
N TYR A 174 2.80 9.97 -10.01
CA TYR A 174 2.97 11.21 -9.23
C TYR A 174 4.10 12.11 -9.74
N MET A 175 4.73 11.70 -10.85
CA MET A 175 5.72 12.49 -11.60
C MET A 175 5.19 12.97 -12.95
N ASN A 176 3.89 12.75 -13.22
CA ASN A 176 3.23 13.00 -14.51
C ASN A 176 3.88 12.26 -15.69
N GLU A 177 4.41 11.06 -15.45
CA GLU A 177 4.92 10.18 -16.51
C GLU A 177 3.77 9.48 -17.25
N ASP A 178 2.61 9.34 -16.60
CA ASP A 178 1.37 8.87 -17.21
C ASP A 178 0.43 10.05 -17.53
N PRO A 179 0.21 10.37 -18.82
CA PRO A 179 -0.68 11.47 -19.21
C PRO A 179 -2.16 11.21 -18.89
N GLU A 180 -2.58 9.95 -18.70
CA GLU A 180 -3.95 9.59 -18.33
C GLU A 180 -4.20 9.71 -16.82
N ALA A 181 -3.14 9.81 -16.02
CA ALA A 181 -3.20 9.99 -14.56
C ALA A 181 -2.45 11.25 -14.09
N PRO A 182 -2.89 12.47 -14.46
CA PRO A 182 -2.18 13.71 -14.14
C PRO A 182 -2.40 14.13 -12.68
N ASN A 183 -1.84 13.37 -11.72
CA ASN A 183 -2.04 13.56 -10.29
C ASN A 183 -1.27 14.76 -9.72
N TYR A 184 -0.16 15.17 -10.34
CA TYR A 184 0.71 16.22 -9.83
C TYR A 184 0.56 17.52 -10.63
N ASP A 185 0.46 18.65 -9.94
CA ASP A 185 0.56 19.98 -10.56
C ASP A 185 2.00 20.50 -10.42
N PRO A 186 2.78 20.57 -11.51
CA PRO A 186 4.18 21.00 -11.44
C PRO A 186 4.35 22.50 -11.20
N LYS A 187 3.32 23.32 -11.49
CA LYS A 187 3.37 24.77 -11.28
C LYS A 187 3.19 25.09 -9.79
N HIS A 188 2.21 24.45 -9.16
CA HIS A 188 1.89 24.68 -7.74
C HIS A 188 2.55 23.68 -6.79
N LYS A 189 3.23 22.65 -7.33
CA LYS A 189 3.95 21.61 -6.59
C LYS A 189 3.07 20.86 -5.59
N LEU A 190 1.87 20.47 -6.02
CA LEU A 190 0.88 19.81 -5.19
C LEU A 190 0.28 18.58 -5.87
N ILE A 191 -0.22 17.65 -5.08
CA ILE A 191 -1.12 16.59 -5.55
C ILE A 191 -2.50 17.21 -5.73
N ARG A 192 -3.08 17.07 -6.92
CA ARG A 192 -4.27 17.82 -7.35
C ARG A 192 -5.55 17.46 -6.61
N SER A 193 -5.57 16.31 -5.93
CA SER A 193 -6.67 15.86 -5.10
C SER A 193 -6.14 14.90 -4.04
N ILE A 194 -6.75 14.91 -2.86
CA ILE A 194 -6.47 13.89 -1.83
C ILE A 194 -6.92 12.51 -2.31
N TRP A 195 -7.93 12.46 -3.19
CA TRP A 195 -8.41 11.27 -3.89
C TRP A 195 -7.70 11.14 -5.24
N THR A 196 -6.79 10.19 -5.35
CA THR A 196 -5.84 10.09 -6.45
C THR A 196 -5.48 8.63 -6.73
N GLY A 197 -4.96 8.33 -7.91
CA GLY A 197 -4.52 6.99 -8.25
C GLY A 197 -4.25 6.82 -9.74
N SER A 198 -4.43 5.59 -10.22
CA SER A 198 -4.16 5.21 -11.61
C SER A 198 -5.11 5.78 -12.65
N LYS A 199 -6.24 6.36 -12.21
CA LYS A 199 -7.16 7.13 -13.07
C LYS A 199 -7.06 8.65 -12.86
N GLY A 200 -5.97 9.10 -12.24
CA GLY A 200 -5.74 10.52 -12.02
C GLY A 200 -6.50 11.07 -10.79
N PRO A 201 -6.48 12.41 -10.60
CA PRO A 201 -7.09 13.04 -9.45
C PRO A 201 -8.61 13.07 -9.59
N MET A 202 -9.33 12.81 -8.49
CA MET A 202 -10.78 13.00 -8.43
C MET A 202 -11.08 14.49 -8.25
N LEU A 203 -11.77 15.10 -9.22
CA LEU A 203 -12.03 16.55 -9.27
C LEU A 203 -13.50 16.91 -9.09
N HIS A 204 -14.32 15.97 -8.62
CA HIS A 204 -15.69 16.21 -8.17
C HIS A 204 -15.77 16.14 -6.64
N LYS A 205 -16.79 16.78 -6.06
CA LYS A 205 -17.09 16.63 -4.64
C LYS A 205 -17.43 15.17 -4.35
N ALA A 206 -16.71 14.55 -3.42
CA ALA A 206 -16.95 13.16 -3.03
C ALA A 206 -18.42 12.96 -2.66
N THR A 207 -18.97 11.81 -3.03
CA THR A 207 -20.28 11.36 -2.59
C THR A 207 -20.15 10.37 -1.43
N VAL A 208 -21.23 10.15 -0.70
CA VAL A 208 -21.27 9.09 0.31
C VAL A 208 -20.93 7.71 -0.27
N TYR A 209 -21.24 7.47 -1.54
CA TYR A 209 -20.96 6.20 -2.21
C TYR A 209 -19.51 6.08 -2.68
N ASP A 210 -18.79 7.19 -2.87
CA ASP A 210 -17.35 7.14 -3.11
C ASP A 210 -16.61 6.62 -1.86
N TRP A 211 -17.14 6.91 -0.66
CA TRP A 211 -16.67 6.35 0.60
C TRP A 211 -17.20 4.95 0.91
N VAL A 212 -18.50 4.71 0.72
CA VAL A 212 -19.18 3.51 1.23
C VAL A 212 -19.36 2.41 0.18
N GLY A 213 -19.33 2.75 -1.11
CA GLY A 213 -19.55 1.79 -2.20
C GLY A 213 -20.95 1.14 -2.20
N ASP A 214 -21.08 0.06 -2.96
CA ASP A 214 -22.31 -0.70 -3.12
C ASP A 214 -22.58 -1.58 -1.87
N PRO A 215 -23.86 -1.82 -1.51
CA PRO A 215 -24.17 -2.81 -0.49
C PRO A 215 -23.93 -4.22 -1.03
N VAL A 216 -23.35 -5.08 -0.19
CA VAL A 216 -23.16 -6.52 -0.46
C VAL A 216 -23.84 -7.37 0.62
N PRO A 217 -24.43 -8.53 0.27
CA PRO A 217 -24.98 -9.42 1.28
C PRO A 217 -23.84 -9.96 2.16
N GLY A 218 -24.03 -10.02 3.46
CA GLY A 218 -23.03 -10.57 4.37
C GLY A 218 -23.08 -9.97 5.76
N ARG A 219 -22.15 -10.45 6.59
CA ARG A 219 -21.97 -9.95 7.95
C ARG A 219 -20.53 -9.52 8.14
N PHE A 220 -20.33 -8.47 8.94
CA PHE A 220 -19.02 -7.87 9.20
C PHE A 220 -18.81 -7.65 10.69
N HIS A 221 -17.55 -7.50 11.07
CA HIS A 221 -17.15 -7.12 12.41
C HIS A 221 -16.77 -5.64 12.44
N LEU A 222 -17.07 -4.95 13.55
CA LEU A 222 -16.54 -3.61 13.83
C LEU A 222 -15.69 -3.66 15.09
N LEU A 223 -14.48 -3.10 15.03
CA LEU A 223 -13.64 -2.95 16.23
C LEU A 223 -14.36 -2.15 17.33
N HIS A 224 -15.13 -1.14 16.93
CA HIS A 224 -15.98 -0.33 17.80
C HIS A 224 -17.46 -0.74 17.73
N ASN A 225 -17.74 -2.04 17.70
CA ASN A 225 -19.11 -2.55 17.58
C ASN A 225 -19.96 -2.16 18.82
N PRO A 226 -21.06 -1.39 18.66
CA PRO A 226 -21.96 -1.07 19.76
C PRO A 226 -22.70 -2.30 20.33
N ALA A 227 -22.80 -3.40 19.57
CA ALA A 227 -23.34 -4.67 20.01
C ALA A 227 -22.30 -5.58 20.72
N GLY A 228 -21.06 -5.12 20.87
CA GLY A 228 -19.98 -5.84 21.56
C GLY A 228 -18.92 -6.40 20.62
N ARG A 229 -17.68 -6.52 21.14
CA ARG A 229 -16.45 -6.84 20.38
C ARG A 229 -16.42 -8.21 19.69
N SER A 230 -17.38 -9.10 19.91
CA SER A 230 -17.42 -10.41 19.25
C SER A 230 -18.63 -10.58 18.32
N GLN A 231 -19.51 -9.59 18.24
CA GLN A 231 -20.71 -9.69 17.44
C GLN A 231 -20.44 -9.29 15.99
N MET A 232 -21.06 -10.03 15.06
CA MET A 232 -21.08 -9.71 13.64
C MET A 232 -22.39 -9.01 13.29
N LEU A 233 -22.32 -7.89 12.59
CA LEU A 233 -23.45 -7.08 12.15
C LEU A 233 -23.85 -7.48 10.73
N ASP A 234 -25.13 -7.40 10.40
CA ASP A 234 -25.63 -7.61 9.04
C ASP A 234 -25.44 -6.35 8.19
N LEU A 235 -24.78 -6.49 7.03
CA LEU A 235 -24.43 -5.34 6.20
C LEU A 235 -25.66 -4.62 5.66
N MET A 236 -26.67 -5.33 5.17
CA MET A 236 -27.87 -4.72 4.61
C MET A 236 -28.65 -3.92 5.66
N THR A 237 -28.70 -4.42 6.90
CA THR A 237 -29.35 -3.76 8.03
C THR A 237 -28.60 -2.50 8.46
N TYR A 238 -27.26 -2.52 8.43
CA TYR A 238 -26.42 -1.41 8.88
C TYR A 238 -26.02 -0.43 7.78
N TYR A 239 -26.20 -0.77 6.50
CA TYR A 239 -25.82 0.05 5.36
C TYR A 239 -26.37 1.50 5.41
N PRO A 240 -27.66 1.75 5.79
CA PRO A 240 -28.15 3.12 5.95
C PRO A 240 -27.38 3.92 7.02
N LYS A 241 -26.91 3.26 8.09
CA LYS A 241 -26.10 3.91 9.13
C LYS A 241 -24.69 4.22 8.64
N MET A 242 -24.11 3.34 7.82
CA MET A 242 -22.81 3.60 7.17
C MET A 242 -22.88 4.82 6.26
N LEU A 243 -23.93 4.92 5.44
CA LEU A 243 -24.17 6.09 4.60
C LEU A 243 -24.32 7.37 5.44
N ALA A 244 -25.12 7.32 6.51
CA ALA A 244 -25.30 8.47 7.40
C ALA A 244 -23.97 8.93 8.01
N HIS A 245 -23.15 7.99 8.50
CA HIS A 245 -21.83 8.28 9.07
C HIS A 245 -20.91 8.95 8.04
N CYS A 246 -20.80 8.41 6.83
CA CYS A 246 -19.93 8.98 5.81
C CYS A 246 -20.46 10.29 5.20
N THR A 247 -21.74 10.63 5.42
CA THR A 247 -22.28 11.94 5.02
C THR A 247 -21.61 13.07 5.80
N GLU A 248 -21.16 12.82 7.04
CA GLU A 248 -20.45 13.80 7.88
C GLU A 248 -19.09 14.21 7.28
N TYR A 249 -18.49 13.35 6.45
CA TYR A 249 -17.19 13.58 5.81
C TYR A 249 -17.28 14.31 4.45
N LEU A 250 -18.48 14.63 3.97
CA LEU A 250 -18.66 15.23 2.64
C LEU A 250 -18.43 16.74 2.62
N ASP A 251 -18.46 17.39 3.79
CA ASP A 251 -18.31 18.85 3.91
C ASP A 251 -16.94 19.29 4.47
N SER A 252 -16.02 18.35 4.68
CA SER A 252 -14.61 18.59 5.03
C SER A 252 -13.73 18.72 3.79
#